data_AF-A0A496BF78-F1
#
_entry.id   AF-A0A496BF78-F1
#
_cell.length_a   1.000
_cell.length_b   1.000
_cell.length_c   1.000
_cell.angle_alpha   90.00
_cell.angle_beta   90.00
_cell.angle_gamma   90.00
#
_symmetry.space_group_name_H-M   'P 1'
#
loop_
_entity.id
_entity.type
_entity.pdbx_description
1 polymer ?
#
loop_
_entity_poly.entity_id
_entity_poly.type
_entity_poly.pdbx_seq_one_letter_code
_entity_poly.pdbx_strand_id
1 'polypeptide(L)'
;MSTTVTPYVSKQQIADFHEDGYLIVRNVLSTKEADELRRIVQKEVKRDAYPSSLKYPEPAKYTVSGNRLAAPGLAEIAEHPTVVNAVEAALGQPAHLTAYVAYLRTPGDRGAGAHCDYKRWRPVGSSMNWVFAIIPLTDFDSAYGPFLVSPKSHKLTQVIDPDAHILDLTRPNREALPPFIDPELKAGDLLVVNEHVWHEAPAGTTTEDRCGIFNKYCAVDAPPAAGYYPYTPAALDALSDAGKRLIPFCFDQPIATTRLLIEDASHQEPKFLLRRDAETHAWELPGGEGWEEEQLVGWDVGARIGSLQEITETQLGLEVPWMSYIADIAADAGICRLYGFSDANLDPDALASGGCAWFTKSEMSRQLGESATICRAVDTWQRADVIRGKGKACRQSRQQFE
;
A
#
# COMPACT_ATOMS: atom_id res chain seq x y z
N MET A 1 -12.80 36.54 -8.40
CA MET A 1 -11.79 35.51 -8.12
C MET A 1 -11.71 35.40 -6.60
N SER A 2 -12.38 34.40 -6.03
CA SER A 2 -12.29 34.15 -4.58
C SER A 2 -10.95 33.47 -4.33
N THR A 3 -10.06 34.11 -3.59
CA THR A 3 -8.85 33.46 -3.07
C THR A 3 -9.30 32.41 -2.07
N THR A 4 -9.44 31.16 -2.54
CA THR A 4 -9.72 30.02 -1.68
C THR A 4 -8.53 29.85 -0.76
N VAL A 5 -8.68 30.22 0.51
CA VAL A 5 -7.68 29.91 1.55
C VAL A 5 -7.70 28.40 1.72
N THR A 6 -6.67 27.71 1.21
CA THR A 6 -6.48 26.28 1.48
C THR A 6 -6.30 26.12 2.98
N PRO A 7 -7.17 25.36 3.68
CA PRO A 7 -6.99 25.08 5.11
C PRO A 7 -5.59 24.47 5.33
N TYR A 8 -4.80 25.10 6.19
CA TYR A 8 -3.47 24.63 6.54
C TYR A 8 -3.53 23.80 7.83
N VAL A 9 -2.83 22.66 7.85
CA VAL A 9 -2.72 21.84 9.06
C VAL A 9 -1.74 22.49 10.03
N SER A 10 -2.22 22.88 11.20
CA SER A 10 -1.40 23.55 12.21
C SER A 10 -0.38 22.60 12.85
N LYS A 11 0.69 23.17 13.43
CA LYS A 11 1.66 22.41 14.22
C LYS A 11 1.02 21.62 15.37
N GLN A 12 -0.04 22.16 15.97
CA GLN A 12 -0.77 21.47 17.04
C GLN A 12 -1.50 20.25 16.47
N GLN A 13 -2.20 20.36 15.34
CA GLN A 13 -2.85 19.21 14.70
C GLN A 13 -1.86 18.10 14.31
N ILE A 14 -0.63 18.45 13.93
CA ILE A 14 0.42 17.45 13.69
C ILE A 14 0.92 16.82 14.99
N ALA A 15 1.09 17.60 16.06
CA ALA A 15 1.42 17.06 17.37
C ALA A 15 0.33 16.10 17.88
N ASP A 16 -0.94 16.47 17.71
CA ASP A 16 -2.11 15.64 18.05
C ASP A 16 -2.13 14.37 17.19
N PHE A 17 -1.80 14.44 15.90
CA PHE A 17 -1.66 13.26 15.05
C PHE A 17 -0.59 12.29 15.57
N HIS A 18 0.58 12.77 15.97
CA HIS A 18 1.61 11.90 16.52
C HIS A 18 1.20 11.31 17.89
N GLU A 19 0.46 12.06 18.69
CA GLU A 19 0.01 11.62 20.01
C GLU A 19 -1.14 10.61 19.94
N ASP A 20 -2.18 10.93 19.17
CA ASP A 20 -3.46 10.23 19.13
C ASP A 20 -3.64 9.35 17.88
N GLY A 21 -2.80 9.53 16.86
CA GLY A 21 -2.76 8.70 15.64
C GLY A 21 -3.67 9.19 14.52
N TYR A 22 -4.39 10.30 14.71
CA TYR A 22 -5.26 10.87 13.69
C TYR A 22 -5.36 12.39 13.81
N LEU A 23 -5.75 13.07 12.73
CA LEU A 23 -6.12 14.48 12.73
C LEU A 23 -7.35 14.72 11.86
N ILE A 24 -8.06 15.82 12.13
CA ILE A 24 -9.24 16.23 11.37
C ILE A 24 -9.00 17.60 10.77
N VAL A 25 -9.31 17.75 9.48
CA VAL A 25 -9.42 19.02 8.77
C VAL A 25 -10.88 19.21 8.39
N ARG A 26 -11.51 20.26 8.94
CA ARG A 26 -12.94 20.50 8.74
C ARG A 26 -13.22 21.23 7.44
N ASN A 27 -14.36 20.93 6.81
CA ASN A 27 -14.85 21.63 5.61
C ASN A 27 -13.84 21.68 4.46
N VAL A 28 -13.19 20.55 4.15
CA VAL A 28 -12.31 20.43 2.98
C VAL A 28 -13.10 20.55 1.69
N LEU A 29 -14.28 19.94 1.64
CA LEU A 29 -15.27 20.13 0.58
C LEU A 29 -16.45 20.94 1.12
N SER A 30 -17.01 21.81 0.30
CA SER A 30 -18.34 22.36 0.55
C SER A 30 -19.40 21.25 0.45
N THR A 31 -20.58 21.49 1.05
CA THR A 31 -21.72 20.57 0.95
C THR A 31 -22.07 20.24 -0.51
N LYS A 32 -21.97 21.23 -1.41
CA LYS A 32 -22.26 21.03 -2.84
C LYS A 32 -21.24 20.10 -3.52
N GLU A 33 -19.95 20.25 -3.19
CA GLU A 33 -18.89 19.41 -3.73
C GLU A 33 -18.99 17.97 -3.20
N ALA A 34 -19.24 17.81 -1.88
CA ALA A 34 -19.47 16.51 -1.28
C ALA A 34 -20.69 15.80 -1.89
N ASP A 35 -21.81 16.51 -2.08
CA ASP A 35 -23.01 15.98 -2.71
C ASP A 35 -22.79 15.57 -4.17
N GLU A 36 -22.03 16.36 -4.94
CA GLU A 36 -21.74 16.02 -6.33
C GLU A 36 -20.86 14.77 -6.42
N LEU A 37 -19.80 14.71 -5.60
CA LEU A 37 -18.93 13.54 -5.55
C LEU A 37 -19.72 12.28 -5.08
N ARG A 38 -20.64 12.43 -4.12
CA ARG A 38 -21.57 11.35 -3.71
C ARG A 38 -22.37 10.83 -4.90
N ARG A 39 -22.93 11.70 -5.74
CA ARG A 39 -23.69 11.30 -6.94
C ARG A 39 -22.83 10.56 -7.94
N ILE A 40 -21.58 10.99 -8.14
CA ILE A 40 -20.63 10.32 -9.04
C ILE A 40 -20.31 8.91 -8.53
N VAL A 41 -20.01 8.75 -7.24
CA VAL A 41 -19.76 7.44 -6.64
C VAL A 41 -21.00 6.53 -6.76
N GLN A 42 -22.20 7.04 -6.46
CA GLN A 42 -23.45 6.29 -6.62
C GLN A 42 -23.67 5.84 -8.07
N LYS A 43 -23.34 6.70 -9.04
CA LYS A 43 -23.44 6.36 -10.46
C LYS A 43 -22.46 5.24 -10.83
N GLU A 44 -21.21 5.31 -10.36
CA GLU A 44 -20.22 4.27 -10.65
C GLU A 44 -20.60 2.93 -9.99
N VAL A 45 -21.07 2.91 -8.74
CA VAL A 45 -21.57 1.69 -8.07
C VAL A 45 -22.75 1.06 -8.82
N LYS A 46 -23.66 1.87 -9.39
CA LYS A 46 -24.78 1.37 -10.21
C LYS A 46 -24.32 0.75 -11.53
N ARG A 47 -23.16 1.15 -12.04
CA ARG A 47 -22.59 0.62 -13.29
C ARG A 47 -21.78 -0.65 -13.05
N ASP A 48 -20.97 -0.65 -12.00
CA ASP A 48 -20.12 -1.77 -11.65
C ASP A 48 -19.92 -1.82 -10.13
N ALA A 49 -20.14 -3.01 -9.57
CA ALA A 49 -20.06 -3.27 -8.15
C ALA A 49 -18.89 -4.20 -7.88
N TYR A 50 -18.05 -3.86 -6.90
CA TYR A 50 -17.06 -4.79 -6.39
C TYR A 50 -17.47 -5.39 -5.03
N PRO A 51 -17.38 -6.72 -4.85
CA PRO A 51 -17.09 -7.72 -5.89
C PRO A 51 -18.24 -7.83 -6.90
N SER A 52 -17.94 -8.31 -8.12
CA SER A 52 -18.90 -8.40 -9.24
C SER A 52 -20.11 -9.29 -8.97
N SER A 53 -20.06 -10.09 -7.91
CA SER A 53 -21.19 -10.88 -7.41
C SER A 53 -22.25 -10.05 -6.68
N LEU A 54 -21.93 -8.84 -6.23
CA LEU A 54 -22.90 -7.95 -5.59
C LEU A 54 -23.76 -7.25 -6.63
N LYS A 55 -25.04 -7.06 -6.31
CA LYS A 55 -25.98 -6.30 -7.14
C LYS A 55 -26.57 -5.14 -6.36
N TYR A 56 -26.29 -3.91 -6.77
CA TYR A 56 -26.94 -2.73 -6.17
C TYR A 56 -28.45 -2.75 -6.43
N PRO A 57 -29.33 -2.44 -5.45
CA PRO A 57 -29.06 -1.90 -4.11
C PRO A 57 -29.21 -2.94 -2.96
N GLU A 58 -28.77 -4.19 -3.14
CA GLU A 58 -28.79 -5.17 -2.04
C GLU A 58 -28.00 -4.67 -0.81
N PRO A 59 -28.37 -5.06 0.42
CA PRO A 59 -27.63 -4.67 1.63
C PRO A 59 -26.17 -5.17 1.61
N ALA A 60 -25.22 -4.27 1.36
CA ALA A 60 -23.80 -4.58 1.23
C ALA A 60 -22.90 -3.33 1.24
N LYS A 61 -21.59 -3.58 1.29
CA LYS A 61 -20.55 -2.59 0.99
C LYS A 61 -20.09 -2.74 -0.46
N TYR A 62 -20.34 -1.72 -1.26
CA TYR A 62 -19.86 -1.58 -2.64
C TYR A 62 -18.56 -0.77 -2.66
N THR A 63 -17.66 -1.14 -3.56
CA THR A 63 -16.35 -0.50 -3.68
C THR A 63 -16.10 -0.03 -5.11
N VAL A 64 -15.77 1.26 -5.28
CA VAL A 64 -15.18 1.82 -6.50
C VAL A 64 -13.71 2.07 -6.19
N SER A 65 -12.77 1.44 -6.89
CA SER A 65 -11.36 1.45 -6.47
C SER A 65 -10.35 1.42 -7.61
N GLY A 66 -9.11 1.72 -7.26
CA GLY A 66 -7.94 1.60 -8.14
C GLY A 66 -8.08 2.43 -9.40
N ASN A 67 -7.99 1.78 -10.56
CA ASN A 67 -8.07 2.42 -11.88
C ASN A 67 -9.43 3.05 -12.20
N ARG A 68 -10.47 2.81 -11.38
CA ARG A 68 -11.73 3.57 -11.46
C ARG A 68 -11.57 5.05 -11.12
N LEU A 69 -10.44 5.45 -10.53
CA LEU A 69 -10.05 6.86 -10.40
C LEU A 69 -10.14 7.62 -11.74
N ALA A 70 -9.93 6.95 -12.88
CA ALA A 70 -10.00 7.56 -14.20
C ALA A 70 -11.42 7.97 -14.64
N ALA A 71 -12.47 7.58 -13.90
CA ALA A 71 -13.82 8.00 -14.22
C ALA A 71 -14.01 9.50 -13.93
N PRO A 72 -14.74 10.24 -14.79
CA PRO A 72 -14.86 11.70 -14.66
C PRO A 72 -15.33 12.17 -13.28
N GLY A 73 -14.58 13.11 -12.69
CA GLY A 73 -14.90 13.72 -11.40
C GLY A 73 -14.44 12.94 -10.16
N LEU A 74 -13.72 11.81 -10.33
CA LEU A 74 -13.17 11.03 -9.21
C LEU A 74 -11.68 11.32 -8.94
N ALA A 75 -10.91 11.79 -9.92
CA ALA A 75 -9.48 12.00 -9.75
C ALA A 75 -9.16 13.22 -8.87
N GLU A 76 -9.99 14.26 -8.96
CA GLU A 76 -9.74 15.57 -8.33
C GLU A 76 -9.64 15.47 -6.80
N ILE A 77 -10.38 14.56 -6.16
CA ILE A 77 -10.29 14.37 -4.70
C ILE A 77 -8.98 13.71 -4.27
N ALA A 78 -8.38 12.88 -5.13
CA ALA A 78 -7.12 12.18 -4.82
C ALA A 78 -5.92 13.13 -4.83
N GLU A 79 -6.00 14.21 -5.61
CA GLU A 79 -4.97 15.26 -5.70
C GLU A 79 -5.39 16.60 -5.07
N HIS A 80 -6.50 16.62 -4.33
CA HIS A 80 -7.03 17.84 -3.75
C HIS A 80 -5.96 18.50 -2.85
N PRO A 81 -5.60 19.79 -3.05
CA PRO A 81 -4.46 20.40 -2.38
C PRO A 81 -4.52 20.32 -0.85
N THR A 82 -5.70 20.52 -0.24
CA THR A 82 -5.87 20.36 1.21
C THR A 82 -5.64 18.92 1.68
N VAL A 83 -6.06 17.92 0.88
CA VAL A 83 -5.89 16.51 1.21
C VAL A 83 -4.42 16.14 1.13
N VAL A 84 -3.76 16.45 0.00
CA VAL A 84 -2.34 16.16 -0.20
C VAL A 84 -1.48 16.88 0.83
N ASN A 85 -1.72 18.17 1.10
CA ASN A 85 -0.97 18.91 2.11
C ASN A 85 -1.14 18.32 3.52
N ALA A 86 -2.34 17.87 3.89
CA ALA A 86 -2.56 17.26 5.20
C ALA A 86 -1.89 15.88 5.32
N VAL A 87 -1.95 15.07 4.25
CA VAL A 87 -1.27 13.79 4.14
C VAL A 87 0.25 13.96 4.25
N GLU A 88 0.83 14.87 3.48
CA GLU A 88 2.28 15.09 3.47
C GLU A 88 2.78 15.73 4.77
N ALA A 89 1.96 16.56 5.41
CA ALA A 89 2.29 17.08 6.74
C ALA A 89 2.27 15.97 7.80
N ALA A 90 1.35 15.01 7.73
CA ALA A 90 1.28 13.87 8.64
C ALA A 90 2.43 12.87 8.41
N LEU A 91 2.80 12.63 7.15
CA LEU A 91 3.93 11.77 6.77
C LEU A 91 5.30 12.45 6.98
N GLY A 92 5.32 13.78 7.08
CA GLY A 92 6.54 14.59 7.20
C GLY A 92 7.31 14.80 5.89
N GLN A 93 6.75 14.37 4.75
CA GLN A 93 7.42 14.35 3.45
C GLN A 93 6.42 14.16 2.30
N PRO A 94 6.87 14.26 1.02
CA PRO A 94 6.01 13.97 -0.12
C PRO A 94 5.41 12.56 -0.10
N ALA A 95 4.26 12.40 -0.74
CA ALA A 95 3.51 11.15 -0.75
C ALA A 95 3.25 10.57 -2.14
N HIS A 96 3.04 9.26 -2.19
CA HIS A 96 2.48 8.53 -3.32
C HIS A 96 1.09 7.96 -2.95
N LEU A 97 0.15 8.00 -3.89
CA LEU A 97 -1.15 7.35 -3.78
C LEU A 97 -0.97 5.83 -3.96
N THR A 98 -1.24 5.06 -2.91
CA THR A 98 -1.19 3.60 -2.94
C THR A 98 -2.56 2.98 -3.17
N ALA A 99 -3.64 3.71 -2.86
CA ALA A 99 -5.00 3.28 -3.12
C ALA A 99 -5.95 4.46 -3.37
N TYR A 100 -6.73 4.34 -4.43
CA TYR A 100 -7.96 5.11 -4.60
C TYR A 100 -9.14 4.22 -4.22
N VAL A 101 -9.99 4.66 -3.30
CA VAL A 101 -11.17 3.90 -2.89
C VAL A 101 -12.31 4.84 -2.56
N ALA A 102 -13.49 4.56 -3.10
CA ALA A 102 -14.75 5.06 -2.61
C ALA A 102 -15.61 3.89 -2.14
N TYR A 103 -16.16 4.01 -0.93
CA TYR A 103 -17.12 3.04 -0.39
C TYR A 103 -18.52 3.62 -0.40
N LEU A 104 -19.47 2.79 -0.84
CA LEU A 104 -20.90 3.00 -0.66
C LEU A 104 -21.44 1.83 0.16
N ARG A 105 -22.07 2.11 1.29
CA ARG A 105 -22.79 1.12 2.10
C ARG A 105 -24.29 1.39 1.97
N THR A 106 -25.02 0.40 1.48
CA THR A 106 -26.48 0.47 1.36
C THR A 106 -27.14 0.21 2.72
N PRO A 107 -28.41 0.64 2.91
CA PRO A 107 -29.17 0.32 4.11
C PRO A 107 -29.20 -1.19 4.39
N GLY A 108 -29.00 -1.57 5.65
CA GLY A 108 -28.94 -2.96 6.09
C GLY A 108 -27.55 -3.61 6.00
N ASP A 109 -26.54 -2.91 5.46
CA ASP A 109 -25.14 -3.32 5.63
C ASP A 109 -24.75 -3.36 7.12
N ARG A 110 -23.97 -4.37 7.51
CA ARG A 110 -23.65 -4.63 8.93
C ARG A 110 -22.47 -3.83 9.47
N GLY A 111 -21.87 -2.96 8.66
CA GLY A 111 -20.65 -2.25 9.05
C GLY A 111 -19.38 -3.10 8.94
N ALA A 112 -18.37 -2.77 9.72
CA ALA A 112 -17.12 -3.52 9.85
C ALA A 112 -16.61 -3.42 11.28
N GLY A 113 -16.16 -4.55 11.83
CA GLY A 113 -15.61 -4.61 13.19
C GLY A 113 -14.22 -3.98 13.32
N ALA A 114 -13.76 -3.86 14.56
CA ALA A 114 -12.49 -3.24 14.93
C ALA A 114 -11.27 -3.89 14.25
N HIS A 115 -10.46 -3.08 13.55
CA HIS A 115 -9.19 -3.48 12.94
C HIS A 115 -8.27 -2.26 12.73
N CYS A 116 -6.98 -2.52 12.50
CA CYS A 116 -6.09 -1.56 11.82
C CYS A 116 -5.84 -2.04 10.38
N ASP A 117 -5.36 -1.13 9.54
CA ASP A 117 -5.28 -1.39 8.09
C ASP A 117 -3.89 -1.75 7.58
N TYR A 118 -2.88 -1.74 8.45
CA TYR A 118 -1.57 -2.29 8.16
C TYR A 118 -1.66 -3.80 7.91
N LYS A 119 -1.33 -4.22 6.67
CA LYS A 119 -1.48 -5.59 6.16
C LYS A 119 -0.29 -5.89 5.25
N ARG A 120 0.67 -6.69 5.75
CA ARG A 120 1.96 -6.97 5.08
C ARG A 120 1.85 -7.67 3.72
N TRP A 121 0.70 -8.26 3.41
CA TRP A 121 0.46 -8.97 2.15
C TRP A 121 -0.23 -8.12 1.08
N ARG A 122 -0.57 -6.87 1.40
CA ARG A 122 -1.41 -6.02 0.57
C ARG A 122 -0.59 -4.88 -0.04
N PRO A 123 -0.59 -4.70 -1.37
CA PRO A 123 -0.02 -3.51 -2.02
C PRO A 123 -0.46 -2.21 -1.33
N VAL A 124 -1.75 -2.09 -1.00
CA VAL A 124 -2.31 -0.85 -0.42
C VAL A 124 -2.03 -0.65 1.08
N GLY A 125 -1.40 -1.60 1.78
CA GLY A 125 -1.33 -1.57 3.25
C GLY A 125 -0.03 -2.09 3.86
N SER A 126 1.00 -2.34 3.05
CA SER A 126 2.27 -2.95 3.48
C SER A 126 3.45 -1.96 3.55
N SER A 127 3.20 -0.67 3.35
CA SER A 127 4.22 0.38 3.60
C SER A 127 4.46 0.54 5.10
N MET A 128 5.66 0.94 5.49
CA MET A 128 6.05 1.24 6.88
C MET A 128 5.71 2.66 7.33
N ASN A 129 5.31 3.54 6.41
CA ASN A 129 4.92 4.90 6.72
C ASN A 129 3.83 5.33 5.72
N TRP A 130 2.58 5.09 6.07
CA TRP A 130 1.44 5.46 5.25
C TRP A 130 0.23 5.92 6.06
N VAL A 131 -0.58 6.78 5.47
CA VAL A 131 -1.80 7.30 6.10
C VAL A 131 -3.03 6.99 5.28
N PHE A 132 -4.14 6.88 6.00
CA PHE A 132 -5.47 6.73 5.45
C PHE A 132 -6.19 8.08 5.47
N ALA A 133 -6.55 8.59 4.29
CA ALA A 133 -7.31 9.82 4.12
C ALA A 133 -8.79 9.50 3.85
N ILE A 134 -9.64 9.86 4.80
CA ILE A 134 -11.07 9.56 4.78
C ILE A 134 -11.85 10.86 4.60
N ILE A 135 -12.65 10.95 3.54
CA ILE A 135 -13.52 12.09 3.24
C ILE A 135 -14.97 11.58 3.22
N PRO A 136 -15.78 11.85 4.27
CA PRO A 136 -17.19 11.53 4.27
C PRO A 136 -17.91 12.32 3.17
N LEU A 137 -18.77 11.65 2.41
CA LEU A 137 -19.69 12.29 1.44
C LEU A 137 -21.13 12.29 1.94
N THR A 138 -21.34 11.69 3.11
CA THR A 138 -22.49 11.82 4.00
C THR A 138 -21.93 12.08 5.40
N ASP A 139 -22.73 12.61 6.32
CA ASP A 139 -22.33 12.64 7.73
C ASP A 139 -22.04 11.21 8.19
N PHE A 140 -20.95 11.00 8.92
CA PHE A 140 -20.65 9.72 9.57
C PHE A 140 -21.13 9.80 11.02
N ASP A 141 -22.44 9.89 11.20
CA ASP A 141 -23.12 9.94 12.49
C ASP A 141 -23.82 8.60 12.79
N SER A 142 -24.59 8.54 13.88
CA SER A 142 -25.34 7.34 14.24
C SER A 142 -26.41 6.93 13.22
N ALA A 143 -26.92 7.87 12.41
CA ALA A 143 -27.90 7.56 11.38
C ALA A 143 -27.25 6.85 10.20
N TYR A 144 -26.14 7.37 9.66
CA TYR A 144 -25.45 6.73 8.54
C TYR A 144 -24.51 5.59 8.96
N GLY A 145 -24.00 5.64 10.18
CA GLY A 145 -22.95 4.77 10.69
C GLY A 145 -21.65 5.57 10.88
N PRO A 146 -21.17 5.74 12.12
CA PRO A 146 -19.96 6.52 12.37
C PRO A 146 -18.70 5.82 11.88
N PHE A 147 -17.59 6.53 11.89
CA PHE A 147 -16.26 5.95 11.75
C PHE A 147 -15.52 6.17 13.06
N LEU A 148 -15.52 5.15 13.91
CA LEU A 148 -14.93 5.23 15.23
C LEU A 148 -13.43 4.99 15.15
N VAL A 149 -12.66 5.73 15.93
CA VAL A 149 -11.21 5.55 16.08
C VAL A 149 -10.88 5.21 17.53
N SER A 150 -9.85 4.41 17.74
CA SER A 150 -9.25 4.17 19.06
C SER A 150 -7.96 5.01 19.15
N PRO A 151 -7.99 6.19 19.79
CA PRO A 151 -6.82 7.06 19.86
C PRO A 151 -5.64 6.36 20.53
N LYS A 152 -4.41 6.70 20.13
CA LYS A 152 -3.16 6.13 20.67
C LYS A 152 -2.92 4.65 20.37
N SER A 153 -3.86 3.97 19.72
CA SER A 153 -3.73 2.54 19.39
C SER A 153 -2.59 2.24 18.41
N HIS A 154 -2.15 3.24 17.62
CA HIS A 154 -0.96 3.12 16.76
C HIS A 154 0.32 2.83 17.56
N LYS A 155 0.38 3.26 18.83
CA LYS A 155 1.52 3.03 19.73
C LYS A 155 1.60 1.60 20.27
N LEU A 156 0.57 0.77 20.03
CA LEU A 156 0.56 -0.64 20.44
C LEU A 156 1.37 -1.54 19.52
N THR A 157 1.73 -1.05 18.33
CA THR A 157 2.66 -1.69 17.41
C THR A 157 3.99 -0.92 17.48
N GLN A 158 5.10 -1.66 17.55
CA GLN A 158 6.44 -1.09 17.68
C GLN A 158 7.38 -1.75 16.68
N VAL A 159 8.34 -0.97 16.18
CA VAL A 159 9.47 -1.49 15.40
C VAL A 159 10.35 -2.32 16.34
N ILE A 160 10.65 -3.56 15.95
CA ILE A 160 11.41 -4.51 16.76
C ILE A 160 12.88 -4.08 16.89
N ASP A 161 13.49 -3.70 15.76
CA ASP A 161 14.86 -3.19 15.68
C ASP A 161 14.88 -1.97 14.74
N PRO A 162 14.98 -0.75 15.29
CA PRO A 162 15.00 0.49 14.49
C PRO A 162 16.25 0.66 13.62
N ASP A 163 17.35 -0.03 13.94
CA ASP A 163 18.61 0.06 13.21
C ASP A 163 18.71 -1.01 12.09
N ALA A 164 17.73 -1.91 12.01
CA ALA A 164 17.68 -2.94 10.97
C ALA A 164 17.47 -2.32 9.58
N HIS A 165 18.15 -2.89 8.59
CA HIS A 165 17.97 -2.48 7.19
C HIS A 165 16.54 -2.71 6.69
N ILE A 166 15.91 -3.81 7.11
CA ILE A 166 14.51 -4.16 6.82
C ILE A 166 13.74 -4.27 8.13
N LEU A 167 12.77 -3.38 8.31
CA LEU A 167 12.02 -3.25 9.56
C LEU A 167 10.97 -4.34 9.73
N ASP A 168 10.81 -4.73 10.98
CA ASP A 168 9.78 -5.66 11.46
C ASP A 168 9.01 -5.02 12.62
N LEU A 169 7.79 -5.50 12.85
CA LEU A 169 6.85 -4.94 13.81
C LEU A 169 6.34 -5.98 14.79
N THR A 170 6.17 -5.58 16.04
CA THR A 170 5.49 -6.38 17.07
C THR A 170 4.00 -6.55 16.76
N ARG A 171 3.43 -7.65 17.26
CA ARG A 171 1.98 -7.86 17.23
C ARG A 171 1.31 -6.86 18.20
N PRO A 172 0.31 -6.07 17.77
CA PRO A 172 -0.40 -5.17 18.68
C PRO A 172 -1.18 -5.95 19.75
N ASN A 173 -1.12 -5.50 21.00
CA ASN A 173 -1.93 -6.05 22.08
C ASN A 173 -3.37 -5.51 22.02
N ARG A 174 -4.30 -6.31 21.50
CA ARG A 174 -5.72 -5.94 21.36
C ARG A 174 -6.43 -5.67 22.69
N GLU A 175 -5.98 -6.29 23.77
CA GLU A 175 -6.59 -6.10 25.11
C GLU A 175 -6.24 -4.73 25.70
N ALA A 176 -5.18 -4.10 25.19
CA ALA A 176 -4.73 -2.77 25.60
C ALA A 176 -5.34 -1.63 24.75
N LEU A 177 -6.31 -1.92 23.88
CA LEU A 177 -6.93 -0.91 23.04
C LEU A 177 -7.67 0.13 23.89
N PRO A 178 -7.37 1.43 23.71
CA PRO A 178 -8.19 2.49 24.27
C PRO A 178 -9.63 2.42 23.73
N PRO A 179 -10.61 3.00 24.46
CA PRO A 179 -11.99 3.06 23.99
C PRO A 179 -12.10 3.70 22.60
N PHE A 180 -13.01 3.18 21.78
CA PHE A 180 -13.36 3.78 20.51
C PHE A 180 -14.18 5.06 20.76
N ILE A 181 -13.85 6.12 20.03
CA ILE A 181 -14.55 7.40 20.05
C ILE A 181 -15.04 7.77 18.66
N ASP A 182 -16.11 8.57 18.59
CA ASP A 182 -16.60 9.16 17.36
C ASP A 182 -15.89 10.52 17.13
N PRO A 183 -15.14 10.71 16.03
CA PRO A 183 -14.57 12.00 15.65
C PRO A 183 -15.63 13.02 15.17
N GLU A 184 -16.90 12.61 15.08
CA GLU A 184 -18.05 13.42 14.66
C GLU A 184 -17.84 14.01 13.26
N LEU A 185 -17.48 13.15 12.30
CA LEU A 185 -17.16 13.60 10.94
C LEU A 185 -18.40 14.00 10.14
N LYS A 186 -18.32 15.15 9.50
CA LYS A 186 -19.37 15.70 8.62
C LYS A 186 -19.02 15.51 7.15
N ALA A 187 -20.04 15.54 6.29
CA ALA A 187 -19.83 15.51 4.86
C ALA A 187 -18.87 16.65 4.43
N GLY A 188 -17.79 16.29 3.74
CA GLY A 188 -16.75 17.21 3.30
C GLY A 188 -15.62 17.47 4.29
N ASP A 189 -15.63 16.88 5.49
CA ASP A 189 -14.45 16.83 6.36
C ASP A 189 -13.37 15.89 5.80
N LEU A 190 -12.15 16.03 6.29
CA LEU A 190 -11.06 15.08 6.08
C LEU A 190 -10.57 14.55 7.43
N LEU A 191 -10.54 13.23 7.57
CA LEU A 191 -9.85 12.53 8.64
C LEU A 191 -8.59 11.88 8.06
N VAL A 192 -7.41 12.22 8.59
CA VAL A 192 -6.15 11.53 8.28
C VAL A 192 -5.81 10.64 9.46
N VAL A 193 -5.57 9.35 9.19
CA VAL A 193 -5.36 8.31 10.21
C VAL A 193 -4.06 7.56 9.93
N ASN A 194 -3.23 7.37 10.95
CA ASN A 194 -2.03 6.53 10.88
C ASN A 194 -2.39 5.06 10.63
N GLU A 195 -1.55 4.32 9.90
CA GLU A 195 -1.84 2.95 9.47
C GLU A 195 -2.12 1.93 10.59
N HIS A 196 -1.59 2.21 11.78
CA HIS A 196 -1.69 1.33 12.94
C HIS A 196 -2.84 1.70 13.87
N VAL A 197 -3.58 2.79 13.60
CA VAL A 197 -4.76 3.13 14.40
C VAL A 197 -5.88 2.13 14.14
N TRP A 198 -6.37 1.58 15.23
CA TRP A 198 -7.56 0.75 15.25
C TRP A 198 -8.80 1.61 15.06
N HIS A 199 -9.68 1.15 14.18
CA HIS A 199 -10.93 1.81 13.85
C HIS A 199 -12.05 0.80 13.64
N GLU A 200 -13.28 1.27 13.77
CA GLU A 200 -14.51 0.49 13.59
C GLU A 200 -15.53 1.32 12.81
N ALA A 201 -16.32 0.68 11.96
CA ALA A 201 -17.37 1.34 11.20
C ALA A 201 -18.69 0.60 11.42
N PRO A 202 -19.38 0.80 12.56
CA PRO A 202 -20.64 0.13 12.84
C PRO A 202 -21.73 0.55 11.85
N ALA A 203 -22.77 -0.27 11.74
CA ALA A 203 -23.93 0.03 10.91
C ALA A 203 -24.71 1.24 11.45
N GLY A 204 -25.29 2.01 10.53
CA GLY A 204 -26.27 3.05 10.85
C GLY A 204 -27.72 2.53 10.83
N THR A 205 -28.66 3.44 11.08
CA THR A 205 -30.11 3.19 11.02
C THR A 205 -30.82 3.84 9.84
N THR A 206 -30.07 4.54 8.98
CA THR A 206 -30.60 5.27 7.83
C THR A 206 -31.18 4.34 6.77
N THR A 207 -32.06 4.88 5.93
CA THR A 207 -32.56 4.26 4.71
C THR A 207 -31.86 4.81 3.46
N GLU A 208 -30.81 5.61 3.62
CA GLU A 208 -30.00 6.15 2.52
C GLU A 208 -28.62 5.49 2.45
N ASP A 209 -28.00 5.56 1.27
CA ASP A 209 -26.61 5.12 1.09
C ASP A 209 -25.64 6.01 1.88
N ARG A 210 -24.78 5.39 2.69
CA ARG A 210 -23.60 6.03 3.32
C ARG A 210 -22.44 5.99 2.33
N CYS A 211 -21.82 7.14 2.05
CA CYS A 211 -20.78 7.24 1.04
C CYS A 211 -19.54 7.97 1.59
N GLY A 212 -18.35 7.54 1.17
CA GLY A 212 -17.10 8.22 1.50
C GLY A 212 -15.94 7.84 0.58
N ILE A 213 -14.93 8.70 0.53
CA ILE A 213 -13.61 8.42 -0.06
C ILE A 213 -12.66 7.95 1.03
N PHE A 214 -11.82 6.99 0.71
CA PHE A 214 -10.97 6.22 1.60
C PHE A 214 -9.63 5.97 0.89
N ASN A 215 -8.92 7.05 0.58
CA ASN A 215 -7.66 6.98 -0.17
C ASN A 215 -6.50 6.70 0.76
N LYS A 216 -5.48 6.02 0.25
CA LYS A 216 -4.27 5.67 1.01
C LYS A 216 -3.05 6.26 0.34
N TYR A 217 -2.16 6.79 1.16
CA TYR A 217 -0.93 7.43 0.70
C TYR A 217 0.24 6.96 1.54
N CYS A 218 1.34 6.57 0.89
CA CYS A 218 2.60 6.30 1.59
C CYS A 218 3.60 7.42 1.36
N ALA A 219 4.53 7.57 2.30
CA ALA A 219 5.73 8.37 2.07
C ALA A 219 6.53 7.85 0.88
N VAL A 220 7.18 8.75 0.13
CA VAL A 220 7.97 8.37 -1.06
C VAL A 220 9.17 7.49 -0.73
N ASP A 221 9.72 7.61 0.47
CA ASP A 221 10.83 6.79 0.96
C ASP A 221 10.40 5.47 1.61
N ALA A 222 9.11 5.21 1.74
CA ALA A 222 8.56 4.03 2.40
C ALA A 222 7.65 3.24 1.42
N PRO A 223 8.21 2.62 0.38
CA PRO A 223 7.42 1.86 -0.58
C PRO A 223 6.68 0.69 0.08
N PRO A 224 5.48 0.31 -0.40
CA PRO A 224 4.79 -0.86 0.13
C PRO A 224 5.61 -2.12 -0.06
N ALA A 225 5.77 -2.92 1.00
CA ALA A 225 6.61 -4.12 0.94
C ALA A 225 6.10 -5.16 -0.09
N ALA A 226 4.78 -5.23 -0.32
CA ALA A 226 4.18 -6.09 -1.36
C ALA A 226 4.30 -5.53 -2.79
N GLY A 227 4.75 -4.29 -2.94
CA GLY A 227 4.81 -3.52 -4.18
C GLY A 227 3.62 -2.58 -4.37
N TYR A 228 3.75 -1.62 -5.28
CA TYR A 228 2.67 -0.66 -5.57
C TYR A 228 1.48 -1.31 -6.28
N TYR A 229 0.29 -0.73 -6.08
CA TYR A 229 -0.89 -1.05 -6.89
C TYR A 229 -0.62 -0.67 -8.37
N PRO A 230 -0.97 -1.52 -9.35
CA PRO A 230 -0.70 -1.29 -10.76
C PRO A 230 -1.71 -0.30 -11.36
N TYR A 231 -1.45 1.00 -11.20
CA TYR A 231 -2.22 2.03 -11.87
C TYR A 231 -1.95 2.04 -13.38
N THR A 232 -2.99 2.24 -14.18
CA THR A 232 -2.90 2.35 -15.64
C THR A 232 -2.57 3.79 -16.06
N PRO A 233 -2.07 4.02 -17.28
CA PRO A 233 -1.91 5.35 -17.85
C PRO A 233 -3.21 6.16 -17.84
N ALA A 234 -4.37 5.52 -18.04
CA ALA A 234 -5.66 6.21 -17.93
C ALA A 234 -5.91 6.80 -16.52
N ALA A 235 -5.47 6.11 -15.46
CA ALA A 235 -5.54 6.64 -14.10
C ALA A 235 -4.54 7.78 -13.88
N LEU A 236 -3.32 7.66 -14.42
CA LEU A 236 -2.32 8.73 -14.36
C LEU A 236 -2.76 9.99 -15.11
N ASP A 237 -3.32 9.83 -16.32
CA ASP A 237 -3.77 10.91 -17.20
C ASP A 237 -5.03 11.62 -16.70
N ALA A 238 -5.78 10.98 -15.79
CA ALA A 238 -6.91 11.60 -15.12
C ALA A 238 -6.49 12.62 -14.05
N LEU A 239 -5.24 12.57 -13.57
CA LEU A 239 -4.67 13.55 -12.66
C LEU A 239 -4.13 14.77 -13.41
N SER A 240 -4.10 15.92 -12.73
CA SER A 240 -3.40 17.10 -13.22
C SER A 240 -1.89 16.82 -13.40
N ASP A 241 -1.22 17.63 -14.22
CA ASP A 241 0.24 17.50 -14.41
C ASP A 241 1.02 17.60 -13.08
N ALA A 242 0.52 18.36 -12.10
CA ALA A 242 1.12 18.42 -10.76
C ALA A 242 0.81 17.17 -9.92
N GLY A 243 -0.38 16.59 -10.08
CA GLY A 243 -0.81 15.40 -9.35
C GLY A 243 -0.22 14.10 -9.86
N LYS A 244 0.26 14.03 -11.10
CA LYS A 244 0.92 12.84 -11.67
C LYS A 244 2.05 12.29 -10.80
N ARG A 245 2.72 13.14 -10.00
CA ARG A 245 3.73 12.70 -9.03
C ARG A 245 3.20 11.71 -7.98
N LEU A 246 1.89 11.70 -7.71
CA LEU A 246 1.27 10.80 -6.73
C LEU A 246 1.25 9.35 -7.22
N ILE A 247 1.30 9.12 -8.54
CA ILE A 247 1.37 7.78 -9.13
C ILE A 247 2.75 7.64 -9.79
N PRO A 248 3.78 7.19 -9.03
CA PRO A 248 5.16 7.13 -9.51
C PRO A 248 5.37 6.04 -10.58
N PHE A 249 4.53 5.01 -10.57
CA PHE A 249 4.62 3.87 -11.47
C PHE A 249 3.26 3.65 -12.14
N CYS A 250 3.26 3.63 -13.46
CA CYS A 250 2.08 3.29 -14.24
C CYS A 250 2.45 2.34 -15.38
N PHE A 251 1.60 1.36 -15.64
CA PHE A 251 1.79 0.43 -16.74
C PHE A 251 0.46 -0.23 -17.14
N ASP A 252 0.28 -0.48 -18.44
CA ASP A 252 -0.88 -1.22 -18.98
C ASP A 252 -0.60 -2.72 -19.12
N GLN A 253 0.67 -3.13 -18.99
CA GLN A 253 1.08 -4.52 -19.10
C GLN A 253 0.89 -5.26 -17.77
N PRO A 254 0.57 -6.56 -17.80
CA PRO A 254 0.47 -7.35 -16.58
C PRO A 254 1.83 -7.48 -15.89
N ILE A 255 1.83 -7.62 -14.56
CA ILE A 255 2.99 -8.12 -13.80
C ILE A 255 3.11 -9.61 -14.08
N ALA A 256 3.87 -9.94 -15.12
CA ALA A 256 3.99 -11.28 -15.69
C ALA A 256 5.10 -12.10 -15.04
N THR A 257 6.16 -11.44 -14.55
CA THR A 257 7.30 -12.11 -13.93
C THR A 257 7.68 -11.49 -12.60
N THR A 258 8.39 -12.26 -11.79
CA THR A 258 8.90 -11.83 -10.49
C THR A 258 10.31 -12.35 -10.28
N ARG A 259 11.14 -11.58 -9.57
CA ARG A 259 12.56 -11.89 -9.31
C ARG A 259 12.96 -11.51 -7.89
N LEU A 260 13.86 -12.29 -7.30
CA LEU A 260 14.36 -12.08 -5.94
C LEU A 260 15.84 -11.71 -5.96
N LEU A 261 16.17 -10.55 -5.39
CA LEU A 261 17.53 -10.20 -4.99
C LEU A 261 17.78 -10.77 -3.59
N ILE A 262 18.69 -11.73 -3.48
CA ILE A 262 19.09 -12.32 -2.19
C ILE A 262 20.43 -11.72 -1.80
N GLU A 263 20.48 -11.07 -0.64
CA GLU A 263 21.68 -10.46 -0.07
C GLU A 263 22.21 -11.25 1.12
N ASP A 264 23.49 -11.61 1.05
CA ASP A 264 24.30 -12.01 2.19
C ASP A 264 25.04 -10.79 2.74
N ALA A 265 24.59 -10.32 3.91
CA ALA A 265 25.15 -9.18 4.62
C ALA A 265 26.12 -9.60 5.75
N SER A 266 26.52 -10.87 5.83
CA SER A 266 27.43 -11.38 6.88
C SER A 266 28.88 -10.87 6.73
N HIS A 267 29.21 -10.33 5.56
CA HIS A 267 30.53 -9.82 5.22
C HIS A 267 30.58 -8.28 5.21
N GLN A 268 31.79 -7.72 5.29
CA GLN A 268 32.00 -6.26 5.23
C GLN A 268 31.52 -5.66 3.89
N GLU A 269 31.68 -6.40 2.79
CA GLU A 269 31.07 -6.08 1.50
C GLU A 269 29.94 -7.10 1.25
N PRO A 270 28.67 -6.65 1.13
CA PRO A 270 27.56 -7.54 0.85
C PRO A 270 27.72 -8.28 -0.48
N LYS A 271 27.24 -9.51 -0.52
CA LYS A 271 27.20 -10.34 -1.73
C LYS A 271 25.78 -10.66 -2.13
N PHE A 272 25.58 -10.86 -3.42
CA PHE A 272 24.27 -11.13 -4.01
C PHE A 272 24.29 -12.43 -4.80
N LEU A 273 23.27 -13.26 -4.60
CA LEU A 273 23.14 -14.53 -5.29
C LEU A 273 22.61 -14.32 -6.70
N LEU A 274 23.35 -14.78 -7.70
CA LEU A 274 22.87 -14.93 -9.07
C LEU A 274 22.83 -16.41 -9.44
N ARG A 275 21.90 -16.75 -10.32
CA ARG A 275 21.82 -18.08 -10.94
C ARG A 275 22.13 -18.00 -12.41
N ARG A 276 22.66 -19.08 -12.96
CA ARG A 276 22.90 -19.22 -14.38
C ARG A 276 21.67 -19.80 -15.07
N ASP A 277 21.11 -19.06 -16.01
CA ASP A 277 20.00 -19.54 -16.82
C ASP A 277 20.40 -20.80 -17.62
N ALA A 278 19.50 -21.78 -17.68
CA ALA A 278 19.81 -23.09 -18.23
C ALA A 278 19.98 -23.06 -19.77
N GLU A 279 19.28 -22.16 -20.45
CA GLU A 279 19.24 -22.08 -21.91
C GLU A 279 20.24 -21.07 -22.46
N THR A 280 20.24 -19.86 -21.90
CA THR A 280 21.05 -18.73 -22.36
C THR A 280 22.43 -18.69 -21.70
N HIS A 281 22.62 -19.42 -20.59
CA HIS A 281 23.82 -19.38 -19.75
C HIS A 281 24.16 -18.00 -19.16
N ALA A 282 23.23 -17.04 -19.23
CA ALA A 282 23.36 -15.71 -18.65
C ALA A 282 23.15 -15.75 -17.13
N TRP A 283 23.76 -14.81 -16.41
CA TRP A 283 23.52 -14.62 -14.99
C TRP A 283 22.26 -13.79 -14.77
N GLU A 284 21.36 -14.30 -13.93
CA GLU A 284 20.10 -13.63 -13.58
C GLU A 284 19.77 -13.79 -12.08
N LEU A 285 18.79 -13.02 -11.62
CA LEU A 285 18.19 -13.23 -10.31
C LEU A 285 17.32 -14.50 -10.33
N PRO A 286 17.22 -15.26 -9.22
CA PRO A 286 16.22 -16.30 -9.08
C PRO A 286 14.80 -15.73 -9.21
N GLY A 287 13.89 -16.55 -9.74
CA GLY A 287 12.50 -16.18 -10.03
C GLY A 287 12.01 -16.71 -11.37
N GLY A 288 10.85 -16.23 -11.81
CA GLY A 288 10.17 -16.78 -12.97
C GLY A 288 8.85 -16.07 -13.30
N GLU A 289 7.94 -16.78 -13.95
CA GLU A 289 6.55 -16.34 -14.14
C GLU A 289 5.87 -16.13 -12.80
N GLY A 290 5.26 -14.96 -12.60
CA GLY A 290 4.62 -14.59 -11.35
C GLY A 290 3.10 -14.69 -11.47
N TRP A 291 2.48 -15.36 -10.51
CA TRP A 291 1.02 -15.41 -10.37
C TRP A 291 0.57 -14.68 -9.10
N GLU A 292 -0.72 -14.35 -9.06
CA GLU A 292 -1.38 -13.65 -7.94
C GLU A 292 -2.20 -14.62 -7.09
N GLU A 293 -2.12 -14.48 -5.77
CA GLU A 293 -2.98 -15.23 -4.86
C GLU A 293 -4.44 -14.77 -5.03
N GLU A 294 -5.34 -15.66 -5.43
CA GLU A 294 -6.74 -15.27 -5.67
C GLU A 294 -7.50 -14.96 -4.37
N GLN A 295 -7.10 -15.60 -3.27
CA GLN A 295 -7.75 -15.43 -1.98
C GLN A 295 -7.25 -14.17 -1.26
N LEU A 296 -8.18 -13.38 -0.70
CA LEU A 296 -7.92 -12.19 0.13
C LEU A 296 -7.41 -10.93 -0.61
N VAL A 297 -7.10 -11.02 -1.90
CA VAL A 297 -6.61 -9.90 -2.72
C VAL A 297 -7.72 -8.86 -2.96
N GLY A 298 -8.93 -9.32 -3.27
CA GLY A 298 -10.04 -8.40 -3.48
C GLY A 298 -9.81 -7.55 -4.74
N TRP A 299 -9.89 -6.23 -4.60
CA TRP A 299 -9.53 -5.25 -5.63
C TRP A 299 -8.05 -4.83 -5.57
N ASP A 300 -7.33 -5.22 -4.51
CA ASP A 300 -5.98 -4.79 -4.19
C ASP A 300 -4.96 -5.79 -4.75
N VAL A 301 -4.81 -5.71 -6.06
CA VAL A 301 -3.98 -6.59 -6.88
C VAL A 301 -2.54 -6.05 -7.00
N GLY A 302 -1.60 -6.95 -7.26
CA GLY A 302 -0.22 -6.65 -7.65
C GLY A 302 0.84 -7.44 -6.88
N ALA A 303 0.51 -8.06 -5.75
CA ALA A 303 1.50 -8.81 -4.98
C ALA A 303 1.97 -10.07 -5.72
N ARG A 304 3.27 -10.38 -5.66
CA ARG A 304 3.89 -11.60 -6.20
C ARG A 304 4.75 -12.35 -5.17
N ILE A 305 4.56 -12.07 -3.88
CA ILE A 305 5.34 -12.70 -2.80
C ILE A 305 5.06 -14.20 -2.73
N GLY A 306 3.78 -14.60 -2.76
CA GLY A 306 3.40 -16.02 -2.68
C GLY A 306 3.99 -16.87 -3.81
N SER A 307 3.95 -16.36 -5.04
CA SER A 307 4.54 -17.02 -6.21
C SER A 307 6.06 -17.04 -6.14
N LEU A 308 6.71 -15.93 -5.80
CA LEU A 308 8.17 -15.88 -5.72
C LEU A 308 8.73 -16.77 -4.60
N GLN A 309 8.01 -16.95 -3.49
CA GLN A 309 8.36 -17.91 -2.44
C GLN A 309 8.40 -19.35 -3.01
N GLU A 310 7.35 -19.79 -3.71
CA GLU A 310 7.29 -21.14 -4.29
C GLU A 310 8.36 -21.37 -5.35
N ILE A 311 8.61 -20.35 -6.18
CA ILE A 311 9.64 -20.40 -7.22
C ILE A 311 11.02 -20.50 -6.58
N THR A 312 11.30 -19.72 -5.54
CA THR A 312 12.62 -19.71 -4.88
C THR A 312 12.87 -21.02 -4.15
N GLU A 313 11.85 -21.57 -3.46
CA GLU A 313 11.93 -22.89 -2.84
C GLU A 313 12.22 -23.98 -3.89
N THR A 314 11.54 -23.95 -5.02
CA THR A 314 11.74 -24.93 -6.11
C THR A 314 13.12 -24.81 -6.75
N GLN A 315 13.61 -23.58 -6.95
CA GLN A 315 14.86 -23.32 -7.66
C GLN A 315 16.10 -23.49 -6.78
N LEU A 316 16.00 -23.15 -5.50
CA LEU A 316 17.13 -23.04 -4.58
C LEU A 316 17.03 -23.92 -3.34
N GLY A 317 15.87 -24.54 -3.05
CA GLY A 317 15.60 -25.19 -1.76
C GLY A 317 15.65 -24.20 -0.59
N LEU A 318 15.31 -22.94 -0.84
CA LEU A 318 15.35 -21.85 0.12
C LEU A 318 13.95 -21.35 0.48
N GLU A 319 13.56 -21.58 1.74
CA GLU A 319 12.34 -21.01 2.29
C GLU A 319 12.55 -19.52 2.58
N VAL A 320 11.79 -18.66 1.90
CA VAL A 320 11.86 -17.20 2.07
C VAL A 320 10.67 -16.70 2.88
N PRO A 321 10.82 -16.38 4.19
CA PRO A 321 9.68 -16.07 5.06
C PRO A 321 9.02 -14.72 4.77
N TRP A 322 9.76 -13.80 4.17
CA TRP A 322 9.32 -12.45 3.83
C TRP A 322 10.12 -11.89 2.66
N MET A 323 9.59 -10.85 2.02
CA MET A 323 10.25 -10.14 0.91
C MET A 323 9.92 -8.65 0.98
N SER A 324 10.75 -7.77 0.42
CA SER A 324 10.44 -6.34 0.33
C SER A 324 10.60 -5.83 -1.10
N TYR A 325 9.63 -5.04 -1.57
CA TYR A 325 9.61 -4.50 -2.93
C TYR A 325 10.83 -3.64 -3.24
N ILE A 326 11.44 -3.84 -4.42
CA ILE A 326 12.53 -3.02 -4.93
C ILE A 326 12.03 -2.12 -6.06
N ALA A 327 11.49 -2.72 -7.12
CA ALA A 327 11.12 -2.01 -8.34
C ALA A 327 10.18 -2.82 -9.23
N ASP A 328 9.50 -2.13 -10.14
CA ASP A 328 8.82 -2.69 -11.30
C ASP A 328 9.58 -2.31 -12.57
N ILE A 329 9.84 -3.30 -13.43
CA ILE A 329 10.74 -3.14 -14.57
C ILE A 329 10.08 -3.70 -15.82
N ALA A 330 10.07 -2.93 -16.91
CA ALA A 330 9.58 -3.39 -18.19
C ALA A 330 10.45 -4.52 -18.75
N ALA A 331 9.80 -5.57 -19.22
CA ALA A 331 10.39 -6.75 -19.84
C ALA A 331 9.53 -7.18 -21.05
N ASP A 332 10.06 -8.09 -21.88
CA ASP A 332 9.40 -8.49 -23.13
C ASP A 332 7.99 -9.08 -22.92
N ALA A 333 7.79 -9.82 -21.83
CA ALA A 333 6.52 -10.46 -21.47
C ALA A 333 5.58 -9.58 -20.63
N GLY A 334 5.96 -8.33 -20.33
CA GLY A 334 5.22 -7.40 -19.47
C GLY A 334 6.08 -6.82 -18.36
N ILE A 335 5.52 -6.63 -17.16
CA ILE A 335 6.27 -6.10 -16.03
C ILE A 335 6.91 -7.22 -15.21
N CYS A 336 8.18 -7.03 -14.85
CA CYS A 336 8.91 -7.82 -13.87
C CYS A 336 8.92 -7.07 -12.53
N ARG A 337 8.33 -7.67 -11.49
CA ARG A 337 8.40 -7.13 -10.13
C ARG A 337 9.59 -7.72 -9.37
N LEU A 338 10.47 -6.85 -8.89
CA LEU A 338 11.67 -7.24 -8.15
C LEU A 338 11.42 -7.06 -6.65
N TYR A 339 11.78 -8.08 -5.90
CA TYR A 339 11.83 -8.05 -4.44
C TYR A 339 13.25 -8.29 -3.95
N GLY A 340 13.53 -7.87 -2.72
CA GLY A 340 14.75 -8.18 -2.00
C GLY A 340 14.50 -8.99 -0.75
N PHE A 341 15.49 -9.77 -0.37
CA PHE A 341 15.53 -10.58 0.84
C PHE A 341 16.96 -10.63 1.38
N SER A 342 17.09 -10.54 2.70
CA SER A 342 18.36 -10.74 3.41
C SER A 342 18.08 -11.39 4.75
N ASP A 343 18.86 -12.39 5.14
CA ASP A 343 18.75 -13.01 6.45
C ASP A 343 20.14 -13.37 6.97
N ALA A 344 20.38 -13.15 8.26
CA ALA A 344 21.66 -13.46 8.89
C ALA A 344 21.92 -14.97 8.99
N ASN A 345 20.89 -15.81 8.84
CA ASN A 345 20.98 -17.26 8.89
C ASN A 345 21.08 -17.92 7.50
N LEU A 346 21.28 -17.13 6.44
CA LEU A 346 21.60 -17.69 5.13
C LEU A 346 22.85 -18.55 5.23
N ASP A 347 22.85 -19.69 4.53
CA ASP A 347 24.04 -20.52 4.29
C ASP A 347 24.51 -20.28 2.84
N PRO A 348 25.48 -19.37 2.62
CA PRO A 348 25.94 -19.05 1.28
C PRO A 348 26.55 -20.25 0.56
N ASP A 349 27.18 -21.18 1.28
CA ASP A 349 27.85 -22.34 0.71
C ASP A 349 26.84 -23.36 0.19
N ALA A 350 25.73 -23.57 0.91
CA ALA A 350 24.62 -24.40 0.43
C ALA A 350 24.00 -23.85 -0.87
N LEU A 351 23.84 -22.52 -0.94
CA LEU A 351 23.26 -21.82 -2.07
C LEU A 351 24.21 -21.62 -3.26
N ALA A 352 25.52 -21.76 -3.07
CA ALA A 352 26.54 -21.61 -4.13
C ALA A 352 26.66 -22.84 -5.05
N SER A 353 25.73 -23.80 -4.97
CA SER A 353 25.73 -25.02 -5.77
C SER A 353 24.74 -24.94 -6.95
N GLY A 354 24.81 -25.90 -7.88
CA GLY A 354 23.77 -26.06 -8.92
C GLY A 354 23.67 -24.94 -9.97
N GLY A 355 24.74 -24.18 -10.23
CA GLY A 355 24.73 -23.08 -11.20
C GLY A 355 24.45 -21.71 -10.60
N CYS A 356 24.41 -21.61 -9.27
CA CYS A 356 24.36 -20.33 -8.56
C CYS A 356 25.76 -19.89 -8.11
N ALA A 357 25.96 -18.58 -7.99
CA ALA A 357 27.18 -18.00 -7.44
C ALA A 357 26.89 -16.65 -6.78
N TRP A 358 27.71 -16.31 -5.79
CA TRP A 358 27.67 -15.06 -5.08
C TRP A 358 28.61 -14.04 -5.72
N PHE A 359 28.12 -12.81 -5.88
CA PHE A 359 28.88 -11.72 -6.47
C PHE A 359 28.84 -10.51 -5.56
N THR A 360 29.97 -9.83 -5.40
CA THR A 360 29.95 -8.46 -4.89
C THR A 360 29.33 -7.53 -5.94
N LYS A 361 28.87 -6.35 -5.51
CA LYS A 361 28.35 -5.32 -6.43
C LYS A 361 29.35 -4.97 -7.54
N SER A 362 30.63 -4.91 -7.20
CA SER A 362 31.73 -4.64 -8.13
C SER A 362 31.89 -5.77 -9.16
N GLU A 363 31.75 -7.03 -8.74
CA GLU A 363 31.78 -8.19 -9.62
C GLU A 363 30.58 -8.24 -10.56
N MET A 364 29.38 -7.98 -10.04
CA MET A 364 28.15 -7.88 -10.85
C MET A 364 28.29 -6.82 -11.93
N SER A 365 28.81 -5.65 -11.58
CA SER A 365 29.02 -4.54 -12.51
C SER A 365 29.99 -4.91 -13.63
N ARG A 366 31.07 -5.64 -13.33
CA ARG A 366 31.99 -6.15 -14.36
C ARG A 366 31.37 -7.24 -15.24
N GLN A 367 30.56 -8.12 -14.65
CA GLN A 367 30.02 -9.29 -15.33
C GLN A 367 28.78 -8.96 -16.20
N LEU A 368 27.92 -8.06 -15.73
CA LEU A 368 26.64 -7.71 -16.35
C LEU A 368 26.66 -6.33 -17.03
N GLY A 369 27.62 -5.47 -16.66
CA GLY A 369 27.63 -4.05 -16.98
C GLY A 369 26.95 -3.20 -15.90
N GLU A 370 27.46 -1.98 -15.68
CA GLU A 370 26.93 -1.05 -14.67
C GLU A 370 25.47 -0.66 -14.94
N SER A 371 25.09 -0.56 -16.21
CA SER A 371 23.71 -0.24 -16.63
C SER A 371 22.79 -1.46 -16.62
N ALA A 372 23.21 -2.61 -16.11
CA ALA A 372 22.34 -3.76 -15.97
C ALA A 372 21.23 -3.48 -14.96
N THR A 373 20.03 -3.96 -15.27
CA THR A 373 18.85 -3.85 -14.40
C THR A 373 19.11 -4.38 -12.99
N ILE A 374 19.84 -5.49 -12.87
CA ILE A 374 20.17 -6.11 -11.60
C ILE A 374 21.09 -5.21 -10.76
N CYS A 375 22.07 -4.54 -11.38
CA CYS A 375 22.96 -3.60 -10.68
C CYS A 375 22.17 -2.40 -10.11
N ARG A 376 21.22 -1.84 -10.86
CA ARG A 376 20.33 -0.78 -10.36
C ARG A 376 19.43 -1.24 -9.21
N ALA A 377 18.99 -2.50 -9.24
CA ALA A 377 18.21 -3.07 -8.14
C ALA A 377 19.05 -3.18 -6.86
N VAL A 378 20.33 -3.57 -6.96
CA VAL A 378 21.28 -3.55 -5.83
C VAL A 378 21.46 -2.13 -5.29
N ASP A 379 21.63 -1.13 -6.17
CA ASP A 379 21.73 0.28 -5.75
C ASP A 379 20.49 0.72 -4.95
N THR A 380 19.30 0.35 -5.43
CA THR A 380 18.03 0.70 -4.78
C THR A 380 17.85 -0.05 -3.48
N TRP A 381 18.25 -1.32 -3.42
CA TRP A 381 18.19 -2.15 -2.21
C TRP A 381 19.04 -1.54 -1.09
N GLN A 382 20.28 -1.16 -1.39
CA GLN A 382 21.25 -0.64 -0.41
C GLN A 382 21.02 0.82 0.02
N ARG A 383 19.98 1.49 -0.48
CA ARG A 383 19.67 2.87 -0.09
C ARG A 383 19.26 2.94 1.39
N ALA A 384 20.10 3.61 2.20
CA ALA A 384 19.83 3.84 3.62
C ALA A 384 18.70 4.83 3.88
N ASP A 385 18.33 5.64 2.88
CA ASP A 385 17.24 6.61 2.96
C ASP A 385 15.87 6.00 2.65
N VAL A 386 15.77 4.71 2.33
CA VAL A 386 14.50 4.02 2.04
C VAL A 386 14.10 3.15 3.22
N ILE A 387 12.90 3.38 3.76
CA ILE A 387 12.32 2.63 4.89
C ILE A 387 11.58 1.40 4.35
N ARG A 388 12.13 0.22 4.58
CA ARG A 388 11.60 -1.05 4.07
C ARG A 388 10.93 -1.86 5.17
N GLY A 389 9.77 -2.43 4.84
CA GLY A 389 9.09 -3.41 5.68
C GLY A 389 9.19 -4.82 5.11
N LYS A 390 8.87 -5.81 5.95
CA LYS A 390 8.74 -7.22 5.55
C LYS A 390 7.35 -7.51 4.99
N GLY A 391 7.26 -7.72 3.68
CA GLY A 391 6.06 -8.19 3.00
C GLY A 391 5.88 -9.70 3.16
N LYS A 392 4.63 -10.16 3.15
CA LYS A 392 4.26 -11.58 3.33
C LYS A 392 3.27 -12.02 2.26
N ALA A 393 3.16 -13.33 2.00
CA ALA A 393 2.12 -13.87 1.14
C ALA A 393 0.73 -13.77 1.80
N CYS A 394 -0.34 -13.78 1.00
CA CYS A 394 -1.73 -13.72 1.49
C CYS A 394 -2.07 -14.91 2.39
N ARG A 395 -1.56 -16.11 2.05
CA ARG A 395 -1.65 -17.31 2.90
C ARG A 395 -1.04 -17.13 4.30
N GLN A 396 -0.10 -16.20 4.46
CA GLN A 396 0.53 -15.86 5.75
C GLN A 396 -0.20 -14.73 6.50
N SER A 397 -1.37 -14.26 6.03
CA SER A 397 -2.10 -13.13 6.64
C SER A 397 -2.40 -13.28 8.13
N ARG A 398 -2.69 -14.50 8.59
CA ARG A 398 -2.93 -14.81 10.02
C ARG A 398 -1.64 -14.82 10.87
N GLN A 399 -0.50 -14.94 10.21
CA GLN A 399 0.84 -15.03 10.78
C GLN A 399 1.65 -13.77 10.49
N GLN A 400 0.99 -12.64 10.16
CA GLN A 400 1.70 -11.45 9.68
C GLN A 400 2.72 -10.90 10.70
N PHE A 401 2.50 -11.14 12.00
CA PHE A 401 3.39 -10.73 13.11
C PHE A 401 4.16 -11.90 13.74
N GLU A 402 4.15 -13.07 13.10
CA GLU A 402 4.97 -14.23 13.50
C GLU A 402 6.34 -14.20 12.84
#